data_AF-A0A1Q9F6M2-F1
#
_entry.id   AF-A0A1Q9F6M2-F1
#
_cell.length_a   1.000
_cell.length_b   1.000
_cell.length_c   1.000
_cell.angle_alpha   90.00
_cell.angle_beta   90.00
_cell.angle_gamma   90.00
#
_symmetry.space_group_name_H-M   'P 1'
#
loop_
_entity.id
_entity.type
_entity.pdbx_description
1 polymer ?
#
loop_
_entity_poly.entity_id
_entity_poly.type
_entity_poly.pdbx_seq_one_letter_code
_entity_poly.pdbx_strand_id
1 'polypeptide(L)'
;MLETGQWVGKTVFDKSQDGTAADKIHEGFLQNRRTSSQGGHIIIYHDQDLQFEPWAKVSIASWKSYTLKRKVVNTLAAECQALVSGVGNLHWHRFLFSEAQNSPDQDRDWEKRLEKLPFLAVTDSKSLYDTVSKQTCPFSQVDDKRTAIDVSILKHDLEGAGTVRWIDGRNMISDNLTKNSGGNYLRFVMSRGQWTLNEQGFTELSKYRTAQAIGLKEQLDCGARSFDLRLVKTGGEIHFHHGETAILNWVSSQPLSGELPLLVEWAGEHPSQFVIFVVGHCAEKGWIEYTSKPCSDAEFVKPFTAQGVAFETKCDKLRNMTLAQAMKASTLRNGGHLLAIDLDCVETNWKSEVTKAEQVQPYVAETMKQMQGSGKLFQIQALMQQKFLIQRSYQLNKEVASWITDTHLLDGVNFLEINTICAYGMAISRSLGATISSTDADSCMQICKKKCPACDNERPREKQDAEGKGAKGSAQAVASRLNERPRVRPRTMARRFAYLG
;
A
#
# COMPACT_ATOMS: atom_id res chain seq x y z
N MET A 1 35.53 -37.23 22.43
CA MET A 1 35.33 -38.59 21.90
C MET A 1 33.99 -38.58 21.16
N LEU A 2 34.00 -38.74 19.84
CA LEU A 2 32.79 -38.92 19.04
C LEU A 2 32.55 -40.43 18.96
N GLU A 3 31.42 -40.89 19.47
CA GLU A 3 31.05 -42.32 19.45
C GLU A 3 30.88 -42.79 17.99
N THR A 4 31.63 -43.82 17.61
CA THR A 4 31.66 -44.44 16.27
C THR A 4 30.64 -45.56 16.10
N GLY A 5 29.53 -45.51 16.85
CA GLY A 5 28.45 -46.49 16.75
C GLY A 5 27.68 -46.36 15.43
N GLN A 6 27.24 -47.49 14.86
CA GLN A 6 26.40 -47.54 13.68
C GLN A 6 25.05 -46.86 14.00
N TRP A 7 24.70 -45.83 13.24
CA TRP A 7 23.48 -45.04 13.47
C TRP A 7 22.23 -45.91 13.30
N VAL A 8 21.44 -46.04 14.38
CA VAL A 8 20.17 -46.80 14.45
C VAL A 8 18.94 -45.90 14.62
N GLY A 9 19.10 -44.60 14.39
CA GLY A 9 18.01 -43.63 14.53
C GLY A 9 16.88 -43.91 13.53
N LYS A 10 15.64 -43.96 14.01
CA LYS A 10 14.45 -43.91 13.16
C LYS A 10 13.74 -42.60 13.42
N THR A 11 13.68 -41.73 12.42
CA THR A 11 12.83 -40.53 12.48
C THR A 11 11.40 -40.93 12.11
N VAL A 12 10.49 -40.84 13.07
CA VAL A 12 9.05 -41.02 12.84
C VAL A 12 8.42 -39.63 12.82
N PHE A 13 7.76 -39.29 11.71
CA PHE A 13 6.93 -38.10 11.63
C PHE A 13 5.50 -38.50 11.99
N ASP A 14 5.06 -38.11 13.19
CA ASP A 14 3.66 -38.28 13.57
C ASP A 14 2.80 -37.39 12.68
N LYS A 15 1.97 -38.02 11.84
CA LYS A 15 0.91 -37.31 11.12
C LYS A 15 -0.13 -36.90 12.14
N SER A 16 -0.46 -35.61 12.18
CA SER A 16 -1.61 -35.08 12.94
C SER A 16 -2.83 -36.00 12.73
N GLN A 17 -3.44 -36.48 13.83
CA GLN A 17 -4.60 -37.38 13.77
C GLN A 17 -5.80 -36.69 13.13
N ASP A 18 -5.92 -35.39 13.34
CA ASP A 18 -6.85 -34.52 12.65
C ASP A 18 -6.12 -33.94 11.44
N GLY A 19 -6.44 -34.40 10.23
CA GLY A 19 -5.80 -33.90 9.01
C GLY A 19 -5.78 -32.37 8.97
N THR A 20 -4.65 -31.78 8.58
CA THR A 20 -4.52 -30.32 8.48
C THR A 20 -5.55 -29.79 7.48
N ALA A 21 -6.42 -28.87 7.91
CA ALA A 21 -7.39 -28.24 7.03
C ALA A 21 -6.68 -27.59 5.82
N ALA A 22 -7.27 -27.72 4.63
CA ALA A 22 -6.61 -27.39 3.36
C ALA A 22 -6.20 -25.90 3.24
N ASP A 23 -6.91 -25.02 3.96
CA ASP A 23 -6.66 -23.59 4.11
C ASP A 23 -5.39 -23.26 4.91
N LYS A 24 -4.91 -24.19 5.75
CA LYS A 24 -3.66 -24.06 6.52
C LYS A 24 -2.43 -24.57 5.77
N ILE A 25 -2.60 -25.11 4.56
CA ILE A 25 -1.50 -25.62 3.76
C ILE A 25 -0.94 -24.48 2.91
N HIS A 26 0.27 -24.04 3.22
CA HIS A 26 0.98 -23.00 2.46
C HIS A 26 0.96 -23.30 0.96
N GLU A 27 0.62 -22.32 0.11
CA GLU A 27 0.48 -22.52 -1.34
C GLU A 27 1.77 -23.09 -1.97
N GLY A 28 2.94 -22.65 -1.49
CA GLY A 28 4.23 -23.21 -1.90
C GLY A 28 4.39 -24.71 -1.60
N PHE A 29 3.78 -25.22 -0.51
CA PHE A 29 3.76 -26.66 -0.23
C PHE A 29 2.85 -27.41 -1.21
N LEU A 30 1.67 -26.86 -1.52
CA LEU A 30 0.79 -27.42 -2.54
C LEU A 30 1.46 -27.41 -3.93
N GLN A 31 2.16 -26.34 -4.27
CA GLN A 31 2.92 -26.20 -5.50
C GLN A 31 4.05 -27.24 -5.59
N ASN A 32 4.78 -27.48 -4.49
CA ASN A 32 5.83 -28.52 -4.42
C ASN A 32 5.26 -29.95 -4.53
N ARG A 33 3.96 -30.16 -4.25
CA ARG A 33 3.28 -31.44 -4.47
C ARG A 33 2.74 -31.61 -5.89
N ARG A 34 2.67 -30.54 -6.70
CA ARG A 34 2.21 -30.63 -8.09
C ARG A 34 3.30 -31.29 -8.93
N THR A 35 2.91 -32.25 -9.76
CA THR A 35 3.81 -32.90 -10.72
C THR A 35 3.87 -32.18 -12.07
N SER A 36 3.40 -30.93 -12.12
CA SER A 36 3.36 -30.06 -13.29
C SER A 36 3.72 -28.64 -12.89
N SER A 37 4.25 -27.89 -13.85
CA SER A 37 4.66 -26.51 -13.66
C SER A 37 3.81 -25.59 -14.53
N GLN A 38 3.41 -24.45 -13.99
CA GLN A 38 2.65 -23.44 -14.71
C GLN A 38 3.61 -22.43 -15.34
N GLY A 39 3.41 -22.11 -16.60
CA GLY A 39 4.11 -21.04 -17.31
C GLY A 39 3.12 -19.92 -17.67
N GLY A 40 3.65 -18.70 -17.78
CA GLY A 40 2.87 -17.54 -18.17
C GLY A 40 3.74 -16.48 -18.84
N HIS A 41 3.20 -15.81 -19.85
CA HIS A 41 3.86 -14.67 -20.49
C HIS A 41 2.85 -13.61 -20.94
N ILE A 42 3.33 -12.37 -21.07
CA ILE A 42 2.60 -11.22 -21.60
C ILE A 42 3.46 -10.59 -22.69
N ILE A 43 2.85 -10.30 -23.84
CA ILE A 43 3.46 -9.53 -24.92
C ILE A 43 2.92 -8.10 -24.85
N ILE A 44 3.85 -7.15 -24.90
CA ILE A 44 3.58 -5.73 -24.67
C ILE A 44 4.19 -4.93 -25.82
N TYR A 45 3.41 -4.01 -26.38
CA TYR A 45 3.95 -2.91 -27.17
C TYR A 45 4.32 -1.77 -26.23
N HIS A 46 5.52 -1.23 -26.38
CA HIS A 46 6.03 -0.20 -25.50
C HIS A 46 6.75 0.89 -26.27
N ASP A 47 6.84 2.08 -25.67
CA ASP A 47 7.69 3.14 -26.18
C ASP A 47 9.18 2.78 -26.05
N GLN A 48 10.04 3.30 -26.93
CA GLN A 48 11.48 2.98 -26.91
C GLN A 48 12.14 3.33 -25.56
N ASP A 49 11.57 4.32 -24.89
CA ASP A 49 12.03 4.88 -23.62
C ASP A 49 11.83 3.95 -22.41
N LEU A 50 11.11 2.82 -22.53
CA LEU A 50 10.81 1.92 -21.39
C LEU A 50 12.07 1.44 -20.64
N GLN A 51 13.21 1.34 -21.34
CA GLN A 51 14.48 0.93 -20.73
C GLN A 51 15.22 2.06 -20.00
N PHE A 52 14.89 3.32 -20.26
CA PHE A 52 15.66 4.49 -19.82
C PHE A 52 14.87 5.37 -18.87
N GLU A 53 13.58 5.57 -19.14
CA GLU A 53 12.72 6.46 -18.37
C GLU A 53 12.18 5.79 -17.10
N PRO A 54 11.81 6.57 -16.06
CA PRO A 54 11.14 6.04 -14.88
C PRO A 54 9.85 5.29 -15.23
N TRP A 55 9.17 5.63 -16.31
CA TRP A 55 8.03 4.87 -16.83
C TRP A 55 7.82 5.22 -18.30
N ALA A 56 7.22 4.30 -19.05
CA ALA A 56 6.85 4.52 -20.44
C ALA A 56 5.44 4.01 -20.72
N LYS A 57 4.87 4.49 -21.83
CA LYS A 57 3.57 4.02 -22.29
C LYS A 57 3.68 2.58 -22.76
N VAL A 58 2.70 1.78 -22.36
CA VAL A 58 2.62 0.36 -22.72
C VAL A 58 1.19 -0.03 -23.08
N SER A 59 1.09 -0.97 -24.01
CA SER A 59 -0.16 -1.61 -24.41
C SER A 59 0.02 -3.12 -24.38
N ILE A 60 -0.83 -3.83 -23.63
CA ILE A 60 -0.83 -5.29 -23.62
C ILE A 60 -1.42 -5.79 -24.93
N ALA A 61 -0.63 -6.58 -25.68
CA ALA A 61 -1.01 -7.09 -26.99
C ALA A 61 -1.58 -8.51 -26.90
N SER A 62 -0.95 -9.37 -26.10
CA SER A 62 -1.41 -10.75 -25.89
C SER A 62 -0.85 -11.30 -24.58
N TRP A 63 -1.46 -12.38 -24.08
CA TRP A 63 -1.02 -13.08 -22.88
C TRP A 63 -1.36 -14.56 -22.97
N LYS A 64 -0.65 -15.37 -22.19
CA LYS A 64 -0.94 -16.80 -22.09
C LYS A 64 -0.60 -17.31 -20.70
N SER A 65 -1.51 -18.10 -20.13
CA SER A 65 -1.28 -18.94 -18.94
C SER A 65 -1.50 -20.39 -19.36
N TYR A 66 -0.54 -21.26 -19.08
CA TYR A 66 -0.57 -22.64 -19.56
C TYR A 66 0.31 -23.56 -18.72
N THR A 67 -0.01 -24.84 -18.70
CA THR A 67 0.89 -25.84 -18.11
C THR A 67 2.09 -26.04 -19.04
N LEU A 68 3.31 -26.00 -18.48
CA LEU A 68 4.53 -26.26 -19.23
C LEU A 68 4.48 -27.67 -19.81
N LYS A 69 4.82 -27.78 -21.11
CA LYS A 69 4.71 -29.03 -21.87
C LYS A 69 5.63 -30.13 -21.31
N ARG A 70 6.78 -29.75 -20.76
CA ARG A 70 7.75 -30.68 -20.17
C ARG A 70 7.77 -30.48 -18.66
N LYS A 71 7.86 -31.60 -17.94
CA LYS A 71 8.21 -31.56 -16.51
C LYS A 71 9.61 -30.99 -16.37
N VAL A 72 9.74 -30.01 -15.50
CA VAL A 72 10.98 -29.31 -15.20
C VAL A 72 11.56 -29.80 -13.89
N VAL A 73 12.89 -29.80 -13.81
CA VAL A 73 13.62 -30.32 -12.65
C VAL A 73 13.91 -29.23 -11.61
N ASN A 74 13.82 -27.96 -12.00
CA ASN A 74 14.06 -26.80 -11.14
C ASN A 74 13.38 -25.53 -11.69
N THR A 75 13.43 -24.45 -10.92
CA THR A 75 12.85 -23.15 -11.29
C THR A 75 13.51 -22.55 -12.53
N LEU A 76 14.84 -22.67 -12.68
CA LEU A 76 15.55 -22.17 -13.87
C LEU A 76 14.95 -22.76 -15.17
N ALA A 77 14.71 -24.08 -15.18
CA ALA A 77 14.11 -24.77 -16.30
C ALA A 77 12.66 -24.33 -16.56
N ALA A 78 11.89 -24.04 -15.50
CA ALA A 78 10.52 -23.54 -15.61
C ALA A 78 10.48 -22.16 -16.28
N GLU A 79 11.28 -21.23 -15.75
CA GLU A 79 11.36 -19.85 -16.22
C GLU A 79 11.93 -19.79 -17.65
N CYS A 80 12.94 -20.62 -17.94
CA CYS A 80 13.52 -20.70 -19.28
C CYS A 80 12.50 -21.18 -20.32
N GLN A 81 11.72 -22.23 -20.01
CA GLN A 81 10.67 -22.70 -20.91
C GLN A 81 9.57 -21.65 -21.13
N ALA A 82 9.19 -20.95 -20.07
CA ALA A 82 8.19 -19.88 -20.16
C ALA A 82 8.69 -18.73 -21.06
N LEU A 83 9.95 -18.33 -20.90
CA LEU A 83 10.56 -17.25 -21.68
C LEU A 83 10.79 -17.65 -23.15
N VAL A 84 11.30 -18.85 -23.43
CA VAL A 84 11.42 -19.39 -24.82
C VAL A 84 10.07 -19.35 -25.51
N SER A 85 9.02 -19.84 -24.84
CA SER A 85 7.68 -19.79 -25.41
C SER A 85 7.19 -18.35 -25.61
N GLY A 86 7.52 -17.43 -24.70
CA GLY A 86 7.15 -16.02 -24.83
C GLY A 86 7.82 -15.34 -26.02
N VAL A 87 9.14 -15.52 -26.16
CA VAL A 87 9.94 -15.01 -27.29
C VAL A 87 9.45 -15.60 -28.61
N GLY A 88 9.16 -16.90 -28.67
CA GLY A 88 8.56 -17.52 -29.87
C GLY A 88 7.22 -16.89 -30.28
N ASN A 89 6.35 -16.55 -29.32
CA ASN A 89 5.09 -15.83 -29.64
C ASN A 89 5.36 -14.36 -30.02
N LEU A 90 6.38 -13.72 -29.43
CA LEU A 90 6.79 -12.35 -29.78
C LEU A 90 7.29 -12.23 -31.22
N HIS A 91 7.97 -13.24 -31.76
CA HIS A 91 8.37 -13.24 -33.17
C HIS A 91 7.16 -13.19 -34.12
N TRP A 92 6.04 -13.83 -33.78
CA TRP A 92 4.79 -13.68 -34.55
C TRP A 92 4.26 -12.26 -34.53
N HIS A 93 4.28 -11.59 -33.37
CA HIS A 93 3.90 -10.18 -33.28
C HIS A 93 4.82 -9.28 -34.09
N ARG A 94 6.14 -9.49 -34.03
CA ARG A 94 7.11 -8.73 -34.83
C ARG A 94 6.88 -8.92 -36.34
N PHE A 95 6.57 -10.14 -36.75
CA PHE A 95 6.22 -10.45 -38.14
C PHE A 95 4.95 -9.69 -38.59
N LEU A 96 3.86 -9.80 -37.82
CA LEU A 96 2.60 -9.09 -38.10
C LEU A 96 2.81 -7.56 -38.13
N PHE A 97 3.63 -7.02 -37.23
CA PHE A 97 3.94 -5.60 -37.19
C PHE A 97 4.75 -5.16 -38.42
N SER A 98 5.71 -5.98 -38.85
CA SER A 98 6.48 -5.73 -40.08
C SER A 98 5.59 -5.77 -41.32
N GLU A 99 4.62 -6.68 -41.39
CA GLU A 99 3.67 -6.78 -42.49
C GLU A 99 2.73 -5.56 -42.54
N ALA A 100 2.20 -5.15 -41.38
CA ALA A 100 1.30 -4.01 -41.26
C ALA A 100 1.94 -2.66 -41.66
N GLN A 101 3.28 -2.54 -41.63
CA GLN A 101 4.01 -1.35 -42.05
C GLN A 101 4.14 -1.18 -43.57
N ASN A 102 3.29 -1.87 -44.36
CA ASN A 102 3.28 -1.80 -45.83
C ASN A 102 4.67 -2.10 -46.45
N SER A 103 5.33 -3.14 -45.95
CA SER A 103 6.40 -3.81 -46.70
C SER A 103 5.81 -5.03 -47.41
N PRO A 104 5.11 -4.86 -48.54
CA PRO A 104 4.64 -6.00 -49.31
C PRO A 104 5.85 -6.78 -49.83
N ASP A 105 5.77 -8.09 -49.65
CA ASP A 105 6.21 -9.14 -50.58
C ASP A 105 7.49 -10.00 -50.37
N GLN A 106 7.26 -11.26 -50.73
CA GLN A 106 8.08 -12.34 -51.35
C GLN A 106 9.41 -12.80 -50.76
N ASP A 107 10.05 -12.09 -49.83
CA ASP A 107 11.36 -12.54 -49.34
C ASP A 107 11.24 -13.73 -48.36
N ARG A 108 12.00 -14.81 -48.62
CA ARG A 108 12.03 -16.01 -47.75
C ARG A 108 12.84 -15.78 -46.47
N ASP A 109 13.70 -14.76 -46.45
CA ASP A 109 14.57 -14.44 -45.32
C ASP A 109 13.87 -13.50 -44.32
N TRP A 110 12.87 -14.05 -43.61
CA TRP A 110 12.08 -13.29 -42.62
C TRP A 110 12.90 -12.89 -41.39
N GLU A 111 13.94 -13.66 -41.03
CA GLU A 111 14.78 -13.43 -39.84
C GLU A 111 15.53 -12.09 -39.94
N LYS A 112 16.20 -11.83 -41.07
CA LYS A 112 16.89 -10.55 -41.32
C LYS A 112 15.97 -9.34 -41.29
N ARG A 113 14.69 -9.49 -41.66
CA ARG A 113 13.72 -8.39 -41.55
C ARG A 113 13.40 -8.10 -40.10
N LEU A 114 13.22 -9.15 -39.29
CA LEU A 114 12.92 -8.98 -37.87
C LEU A 114 14.07 -8.28 -37.14
N GLU A 115 15.33 -8.40 -37.59
CA GLU A 115 16.46 -7.65 -37.01
C GLU A 115 16.22 -6.12 -36.96
N LYS A 116 15.39 -5.57 -37.85
CA LYS A 116 15.03 -4.13 -37.84
C LYS A 116 14.05 -3.75 -36.73
N LEU A 117 13.35 -4.74 -36.16
CA LEU A 117 12.38 -4.56 -35.09
C LEU A 117 12.97 -5.11 -33.80
N PRO A 118 13.67 -4.29 -33.00
CA PRO A 118 14.27 -4.73 -31.75
C PRO A 118 13.21 -5.17 -30.75
N PHE A 119 13.60 -6.06 -29.85
CA PHE A 119 12.70 -6.56 -28.81
C PHE A 119 13.39 -6.71 -27.46
N LEU A 120 12.55 -6.77 -26.43
CA LEU A 120 12.96 -6.85 -25.05
C LEU A 120 12.34 -8.07 -24.37
N ALA A 121 13.18 -9.01 -23.96
CA ALA A 121 12.81 -10.13 -23.09
C ALA A 121 12.97 -9.70 -21.63
N VAL A 122 11.89 -9.76 -20.84
CA VAL A 122 11.89 -9.36 -19.42
C VAL A 122 11.67 -10.59 -18.55
N THR A 123 12.48 -10.74 -17.50
CA THR A 123 12.37 -11.84 -16.52
C THR A 123 12.68 -11.32 -15.12
N ASP A 124 12.04 -11.87 -14.09
CA ASP A 124 12.39 -11.65 -12.68
C ASP A 124 13.30 -12.75 -12.13
N SER A 125 13.50 -13.82 -12.91
CA SER A 125 14.44 -14.90 -12.59
C SER A 125 15.88 -14.45 -12.81
N LYS A 126 16.52 -13.99 -11.72
CA LYS A 126 17.92 -13.58 -11.74
C LYS A 126 18.83 -14.72 -12.23
N SER A 127 18.54 -15.96 -11.86
CA SER A 127 19.27 -17.14 -12.35
C SER A 127 19.15 -17.33 -13.85
N LEU A 128 17.98 -17.07 -14.44
CA LEU A 128 17.80 -17.18 -15.89
C LEU A 128 18.52 -16.05 -16.60
N TYR A 129 18.35 -14.81 -16.13
CA TYR A 129 19.06 -13.64 -16.65
C TYR A 129 20.57 -13.87 -16.66
N ASP A 130 21.16 -14.25 -15.53
CA ASP A 130 22.60 -14.49 -15.43
C ASP A 130 23.07 -15.63 -16.35
N THR A 131 22.23 -16.62 -16.58
CA THR A 131 22.55 -17.76 -17.46
C THR A 131 22.51 -17.39 -18.94
N VAL A 132 21.55 -16.57 -19.33
CA VAL A 132 21.40 -16.08 -20.70
C VAL A 132 22.43 -14.97 -21.00
N SER A 133 22.72 -14.09 -20.06
CA SER A 133 23.66 -12.97 -20.24
C SER A 133 25.13 -13.37 -20.22
N LYS A 134 25.52 -14.46 -19.57
CA LYS A 134 26.91 -14.94 -19.57
C LYS A 134 27.31 -15.40 -20.98
N GLN A 135 28.47 -14.96 -21.46
CA GLN A 135 29.07 -15.41 -22.73
C GLN A 135 29.80 -16.76 -22.57
N THR A 136 29.12 -17.73 -21.95
CA THR A 136 29.61 -19.10 -21.77
C THR A 136 28.70 -20.07 -22.48
N CYS A 137 29.28 -21.21 -22.90
CA CYS A 137 28.52 -22.30 -23.48
C CYS A 137 27.44 -22.78 -22.48
N PRO A 138 26.14 -22.78 -22.84
CA PRO A 138 25.09 -23.23 -21.93
C PRO A 138 25.29 -24.65 -21.40
N PHE A 139 25.90 -25.52 -22.21
CA PHE A 139 26.16 -26.91 -21.85
C PHE A 139 27.17 -27.08 -20.69
N SER A 140 28.12 -26.15 -20.52
CA SER A 140 29.07 -26.19 -19.41
C SER A 140 28.55 -25.48 -18.15
N GLN A 141 27.48 -24.70 -18.28
CA GLN A 141 26.90 -23.92 -17.18
C GLN A 141 25.66 -24.60 -16.56
N VAL A 142 24.90 -25.36 -17.35
CA VAL A 142 23.61 -25.90 -16.96
C VAL A 142 23.66 -27.42 -16.95
N ASP A 143 23.53 -28.01 -15.76
CA ASP A 143 23.60 -29.46 -15.57
C ASP A 143 22.49 -30.21 -16.34
N ASP A 144 21.28 -29.64 -16.38
CA ASP A 144 20.18 -30.20 -17.16
C ASP A 144 20.33 -29.86 -18.65
N LYS A 145 20.69 -30.89 -19.43
CA LYS A 145 20.93 -30.76 -20.88
C LYS A 145 19.74 -30.21 -21.67
N ARG A 146 18.50 -30.43 -21.20
CA ARG A 146 17.29 -29.90 -21.86
C ARG A 146 17.19 -28.39 -21.66
N THR A 147 17.43 -27.93 -20.44
CA THR A 147 17.49 -26.51 -20.10
C THR A 147 18.67 -25.84 -20.81
N ALA A 148 19.82 -26.53 -20.96
CA ALA A 148 20.94 -26.02 -21.75
C ALA A 148 20.54 -25.74 -23.21
N ILE A 149 19.73 -26.60 -23.83
CA ILE A 149 19.19 -26.38 -25.18
C ILE A 149 18.27 -25.16 -25.21
N ASP A 150 17.34 -25.06 -24.25
CA ASP A 150 16.42 -23.91 -24.16
C ASP A 150 17.17 -22.58 -23.99
N VAL A 151 18.22 -22.56 -23.18
CA VAL A 151 19.10 -21.40 -23.01
C VAL A 151 19.84 -21.08 -24.32
N SER A 152 20.34 -22.08 -25.04
CA SER A 152 20.98 -21.86 -26.34
C SER A 152 20.04 -21.23 -27.37
N ILE A 153 18.77 -21.66 -27.39
CA ILE A 153 17.73 -21.06 -28.25
C ILE A 153 17.53 -19.58 -27.87
N LEU A 154 17.36 -19.27 -26.59
CA LEU A 154 17.22 -17.88 -26.14
C LEU A 154 18.44 -17.02 -26.50
N LYS A 155 19.66 -17.54 -26.32
CA LYS A 155 20.88 -16.80 -26.68
C LYS A 155 20.89 -16.49 -28.18
N HIS A 156 20.56 -17.48 -29.01
CA HIS A 156 20.49 -17.28 -30.46
C HIS A 156 19.43 -16.24 -30.86
N ASP A 157 18.22 -16.29 -30.29
CA ASP A 157 17.16 -15.31 -30.56
C ASP A 157 17.57 -13.88 -30.13
N LEU A 158 18.40 -13.77 -29.08
CA LEU A 158 18.89 -12.50 -28.55
C LEU A 158 20.09 -11.94 -29.33
N GLU A 159 20.92 -12.77 -29.97
CA GLU A 159 22.09 -12.33 -30.75
C GLU A 159 21.76 -11.36 -31.89
N GLY A 160 20.54 -11.41 -32.42
CA GLY A 160 20.06 -10.49 -33.46
C GLY A 160 19.67 -9.12 -32.88
N ALA A 161 18.36 -8.88 -32.73
CA ALA A 161 17.81 -7.61 -32.27
C ALA A 161 17.16 -7.70 -30.88
N GLY A 162 17.51 -8.73 -30.11
CA GLY A 162 16.95 -9.00 -28.80
C GLY A 162 17.82 -8.44 -27.69
N THR A 163 17.17 -8.00 -26.63
CA THR A 163 17.84 -7.68 -25.37
C THR A 163 17.11 -8.36 -24.22
N VAL A 164 17.84 -8.76 -23.18
CA VAL A 164 17.25 -9.34 -21.98
C VAL A 164 17.40 -8.38 -20.80
N ARG A 165 16.34 -8.22 -20.00
CA ARG A 165 16.33 -7.42 -18.79
C ARG A 165 15.82 -8.21 -17.61
N TRP A 166 16.55 -8.09 -16.50
CA TRP A 166 16.09 -8.53 -15.21
C TRP A 166 15.32 -7.42 -14.49
N ILE A 167 14.21 -7.77 -13.84
CA ILE A 167 13.45 -6.87 -12.96
C ILE A 167 13.20 -7.52 -11.60
N ASP A 168 12.86 -6.71 -10.60
CA ASP A 168 12.37 -7.21 -9.32
C ASP A 168 11.04 -7.96 -9.50
N GLY A 169 10.87 -9.11 -8.85
CA GLY A 169 9.66 -9.93 -8.95
C GLY A 169 8.38 -9.20 -8.55
N ARG A 170 8.45 -8.20 -7.67
CA ARG A 170 7.29 -7.34 -7.32
C ARG A 170 6.82 -6.49 -8.51
N ASN A 171 7.70 -6.25 -9.49
CA ASN A 171 7.42 -5.54 -10.71
C ASN A 171 7.03 -6.49 -11.87
N MET A 172 7.04 -7.81 -11.66
CA MET A 172 6.68 -8.77 -12.69
C MET A 172 5.16 -8.82 -12.88
N ILE A 173 4.68 -8.27 -13.99
CA ILE A 173 3.23 -8.19 -14.23
C ILE A 173 2.62 -9.53 -14.72
N SER A 174 3.45 -10.46 -15.21
CA SER A 174 3.02 -11.80 -15.64
C SER A 174 2.89 -12.80 -14.49
N ASP A 175 3.24 -12.45 -13.25
CA ASP A 175 3.20 -13.35 -12.10
C ASP A 175 1.81 -13.93 -11.83
N ASN A 176 0.76 -13.15 -12.10
CA ASN A 176 -0.64 -13.59 -11.95
C ASN A 176 -1.06 -14.63 -12.99
N LEU A 177 -0.23 -14.90 -14.01
CA LEU A 177 -0.44 -15.96 -14.99
C LEU A 177 0.14 -17.30 -14.52
N THR A 178 1.02 -17.30 -13.52
CA THR A 178 1.66 -18.52 -12.99
C THR A 178 1.21 -18.83 -11.55
N LYS A 179 0.87 -17.80 -10.77
CA LYS A 179 0.47 -17.87 -9.36
C LYS A 179 -0.96 -17.40 -9.20
N ASN A 180 -1.68 -17.96 -8.22
CA ASN A 180 -3.04 -17.50 -7.88
C ASN A 180 -2.97 -16.21 -7.03
N SER A 181 -2.47 -15.14 -7.63
CA SER A 181 -2.32 -13.83 -7.01
C SER A 181 -3.32 -12.84 -7.62
N GLY A 182 -3.73 -11.85 -6.83
CA GLY A 182 -4.93 -11.03 -7.09
C GLY A 182 -4.90 -10.14 -8.33
N GLY A 183 -3.87 -10.17 -9.20
CA GLY A 183 -3.84 -9.43 -10.46
C GLY A 183 -3.66 -7.91 -10.34
N ASN A 184 -3.54 -7.39 -9.12
CA ASN A 184 -3.72 -5.96 -8.84
C ASN A 184 -2.71 -5.07 -9.56
N TYR A 185 -1.43 -5.47 -9.58
CA TYR A 185 -0.42 -4.66 -10.25
C TYR A 185 -0.57 -4.67 -11.78
N LEU A 186 -0.86 -5.83 -12.37
CA LEU A 186 -1.16 -5.94 -13.79
C LEU A 186 -2.35 -5.06 -14.19
N ARG A 187 -3.45 -5.10 -13.41
CA ARG A 187 -4.63 -4.26 -13.67
C ARG A 187 -4.32 -2.76 -13.54
N PHE A 188 -3.47 -2.37 -12.59
CA PHE A 188 -2.99 -0.99 -12.45
C PHE A 188 -2.19 -0.54 -13.69
N VAL A 189 -1.28 -1.37 -14.18
CA VAL A 189 -0.52 -1.10 -15.42
C VAL A 189 -1.47 -0.97 -16.61
N MET A 190 -2.46 -1.86 -16.72
CA MET A 190 -3.47 -1.82 -17.80
C MET A 190 -4.34 -0.56 -17.75
N SER A 191 -4.78 -0.12 -16.58
CA SER A 191 -5.65 1.05 -16.46
C SER A 191 -4.93 2.36 -16.74
N ARG A 192 -3.62 2.43 -16.46
CA ARG A 192 -2.77 3.60 -16.74
C ARG A 192 -2.19 3.58 -18.14
N GLY A 193 -2.04 2.41 -18.75
CA GLY A 193 -1.26 2.23 -19.98
C GLY A 193 0.21 2.61 -19.78
N GLN A 194 0.74 2.42 -18.56
CA GLN A 194 2.09 2.81 -18.17
C GLN A 194 2.76 1.72 -17.35
N TRP A 195 4.03 1.43 -17.64
CA TRP A 195 4.85 0.49 -16.90
C TRP A 195 6.30 0.96 -16.83
N THR A 196 7.10 0.27 -16.03
CA THR A 196 8.49 0.61 -15.75
C THR A 196 9.30 -0.66 -15.54
N LEU A 197 10.56 -0.62 -15.95
CA LEU A 197 11.51 -1.71 -15.69
C LEU A 197 12.49 -1.38 -14.57
N ASN A 198 12.61 -0.11 -14.16
CA ASN A 198 13.54 0.31 -13.11
C ASN A 198 12.86 0.40 -11.73
N GLU A 199 13.67 0.22 -10.68
CA GLU A 199 13.18 0.21 -9.30
C GLU A 199 12.64 1.57 -8.86
N GLN A 200 13.24 2.66 -9.34
CA GLN A 200 12.80 4.02 -9.04
C GLN A 200 11.37 4.25 -9.56
N GLY A 201 11.13 3.93 -10.83
CA GLY A 201 9.84 3.98 -11.47
C GLY A 201 8.81 3.09 -10.83
N PHE A 202 9.20 1.87 -10.44
CA PHE A 202 8.31 0.97 -9.71
C PHE A 202 7.90 1.58 -8.38
N THR A 203 8.86 2.19 -7.66
CA THR A 203 8.62 2.89 -6.41
C THR A 203 7.67 4.07 -6.62
N GLU A 204 7.89 4.92 -7.62
CA GLU A 204 6.99 6.03 -7.95
C GLU A 204 5.57 5.54 -8.30
N LEU A 205 5.44 4.52 -9.14
CA LEU A 205 4.15 3.94 -9.50
C LEU A 205 3.44 3.30 -8.29
N SER A 206 4.21 2.70 -7.38
CA SER A 206 3.68 2.10 -6.15
C SER A 206 3.10 3.14 -5.19
N LYS A 207 3.61 4.38 -5.19
CA LYS A 207 3.09 5.46 -4.33
C LYS A 207 1.64 5.80 -4.65
N TYR A 208 1.21 5.64 -5.90
CA TYR A 208 -0.18 5.87 -6.29
C TYR A 208 -1.15 4.82 -5.71
N ARG A 209 -0.65 3.71 -5.14
CA ARG A 209 -1.45 2.66 -4.52
C ARG A 209 -1.57 2.80 -2.99
N THR A 210 -0.86 3.75 -2.38
CA THR A 210 -0.80 3.93 -0.93
C THR A 210 -1.18 5.36 -0.57
N ALA A 211 -2.24 5.51 0.24
CA ALA A 211 -2.71 6.79 0.76
C ALA A 211 -1.57 7.55 1.46
N GLN A 212 -0.90 6.85 2.38
CA GLN A 212 0.17 7.38 3.20
C GLN A 212 1.53 6.80 2.79
N ALA A 213 2.60 7.59 2.93
CA ALA A 213 3.96 7.17 2.61
C ALA A 213 4.68 6.43 3.76
N ILE A 214 4.10 6.46 4.96
CA ILE A 214 4.69 5.99 6.21
C ILE A 214 3.70 5.06 6.94
N GLY A 215 4.20 4.21 7.83
CA GLY A 215 3.38 3.24 8.58
C GLY A 215 2.49 3.91 9.64
N LEU A 216 1.59 3.12 10.24
CA LEU A 216 0.57 3.65 11.14
C LEU A 216 1.17 4.26 12.42
N LYS A 217 2.20 3.61 13.00
CA LYS A 217 2.92 4.14 14.18
C LYS A 217 3.56 5.48 13.85
N GLU A 218 4.23 5.60 12.71
CA GLU A 218 4.87 6.86 12.32
C GLU A 218 3.85 7.97 12.02
N GLN A 219 2.64 7.63 11.58
CA GLN A 219 1.56 8.61 11.47
C GLN A 219 1.15 9.17 12.85
N LEU A 220 1.19 8.37 13.92
CA LEU A 220 0.97 8.85 15.29
C LEU A 220 2.04 9.85 15.72
N ASP A 221 3.32 9.58 15.39
CA ASP A 221 4.43 10.49 15.64
C ASP A 221 4.22 11.83 14.90
N CYS A 222 3.61 11.77 13.70
CA CYS A 222 3.23 12.95 12.93
C CYS A 222 1.95 13.66 13.42
N GLY A 223 1.33 13.19 14.51
CA GLY A 223 0.18 13.84 15.15
C GLY A 223 -1.20 13.25 14.81
N ALA A 224 -1.27 12.19 14.00
CA ALA A 224 -2.54 11.52 13.73
C ALA A 224 -3.13 10.96 15.03
N ARG A 225 -4.45 11.10 15.22
CA ARG A 225 -5.15 10.57 16.41
C ARG A 225 -6.38 9.74 16.04
N SER A 226 -6.58 9.44 14.77
CA SER A 226 -7.57 8.48 14.35
C SER A 226 -7.18 7.84 13.00
N PHE A 227 -7.65 6.62 12.71
CA PHE A 227 -7.35 5.87 11.49
C PHE A 227 -8.59 5.22 10.84
N ASP A 228 -8.73 5.33 9.51
CA ASP A 228 -9.68 4.52 8.71
C ASP A 228 -9.09 3.12 8.52
N LEU A 229 -9.58 2.13 9.27
CA LEU A 229 -9.12 0.76 9.16
C LEU A 229 -10.13 -0.06 8.36
N ARG A 230 -9.82 -0.26 7.09
CA ARG A 230 -10.56 -1.18 6.21
C ARG A 230 -9.96 -2.57 6.26
N LEU A 231 -10.71 -3.53 6.80
CA LEU A 231 -10.18 -4.85 7.14
C LEU A 231 -10.67 -5.96 6.20
N VAL A 232 -9.78 -6.85 5.79
CA VAL A 232 -10.14 -8.04 5.04
C VAL A 232 -9.46 -9.27 5.64
N LYS A 233 -10.21 -10.35 5.80
CA LYS A 233 -9.68 -11.66 6.14
C LYS A 233 -9.26 -12.41 4.89
N THR A 234 -8.01 -12.85 4.84
CA THR A 234 -7.45 -13.65 3.75
C THR A 234 -6.41 -14.61 4.31
N GLY A 235 -6.45 -15.89 3.91
CA GLY A 235 -5.48 -16.88 4.39
C GLY A 235 -5.49 -17.09 5.91
N GLY A 236 -6.62 -16.83 6.58
CA GLY A 236 -6.75 -16.94 8.04
C GLY A 236 -6.22 -15.73 8.83
N GLU A 237 -5.64 -14.72 8.18
CA GLU A 237 -5.17 -13.48 8.80
C GLU A 237 -6.02 -12.27 8.36
N ILE A 238 -6.00 -11.22 9.16
CA ILE A 238 -6.67 -9.95 8.84
C ILE A 238 -5.63 -8.97 8.33
N HIS A 239 -5.91 -8.40 7.16
CA HIS A 239 -5.08 -7.43 6.46
C HIS A 239 -5.87 -6.15 6.21
N PHE A 240 -5.15 -5.08 5.88
CA PHE A 240 -5.77 -3.85 5.38
C PHE A 240 -6.15 -4.00 3.92
N HIS A 241 -7.23 -3.38 3.47
CA HIS A 241 -7.59 -3.36 2.05
C HIS A 241 -8.11 -2.01 1.59
N HIS A 242 -8.12 -1.81 0.27
CA HIS A 242 -8.70 -0.64 -0.35
C HIS A 242 -9.29 -1.02 -1.72
N GLY A 243 -10.56 -0.67 -1.95
CA GLY A 243 -11.21 -0.79 -3.25
C GLY A 243 -12.71 -0.55 -3.22
N GLU A 244 -13.31 -0.55 -4.41
CA GLU A 244 -14.68 -0.06 -4.67
C GLU A 244 -15.65 -1.20 -5.00
N THR A 245 -15.14 -2.40 -5.34
CA THR A 245 -15.98 -3.54 -5.74
C THR A 245 -15.49 -4.84 -5.13
N ALA A 246 -16.39 -5.83 -5.04
CA ALA A 246 -16.10 -7.19 -4.57
C ALA A 246 -15.06 -7.96 -5.41
N ILE A 247 -14.49 -7.35 -6.47
CA ILE A 247 -13.54 -7.97 -7.39
C ILE A 247 -12.22 -7.17 -7.46
N LEU A 248 -12.26 -5.85 -7.19
CA LEU A 248 -11.11 -4.94 -7.31
C LEU A 248 -10.72 -4.34 -5.94
N ASN A 249 -10.19 -5.19 -5.05
CA ASN A 249 -9.61 -4.74 -3.79
C ASN A 249 -8.11 -5.00 -3.76
N TRP A 250 -7.34 -3.95 -3.47
CA TRP A 250 -5.95 -4.06 -3.05
C TRP A 250 -5.92 -4.56 -1.61
N VAL A 251 -5.06 -5.53 -1.31
CA VAL A 251 -4.86 -6.04 0.06
C VAL A 251 -3.41 -5.77 0.43
N SER A 252 -3.20 -5.15 1.58
CA SER A 252 -1.88 -4.91 2.13
C SER A 252 -1.21 -6.23 2.50
N SER A 253 0.08 -6.33 2.20
CA SER A 253 0.95 -7.38 2.75
C SER A 253 1.14 -7.26 4.26
N GLN A 254 0.80 -6.12 4.86
CA GLN A 254 0.88 -5.91 6.30
C GLN A 254 -0.37 -6.49 6.98
N PRO A 255 -0.23 -7.46 7.88
CA PRO A 255 -1.34 -7.96 8.66
C PRO A 255 -1.62 -7.03 9.86
N LEU A 256 -2.88 -6.94 10.27
CA LEU A 256 -3.29 -6.20 11.48
C LEU A 256 -2.56 -6.71 12.73
N SER A 257 -2.28 -8.02 12.79
CA SER A 257 -1.53 -8.65 13.88
C SER A 257 -0.10 -8.12 14.04
N GLY A 258 0.51 -7.60 12.96
CA GLY A 258 1.83 -6.98 13.00
C GLY A 258 1.80 -5.50 13.36
N GLU A 259 0.77 -4.77 12.93
CA GLU A 259 0.69 -3.31 13.11
C GLU A 259 0.05 -2.91 14.45
N LEU A 260 -1.02 -3.59 14.88
CA LEU A 260 -1.79 -3.22 16.07
C LEU A 260 -0.94 -3.19 17.37
N PRO A 261 -0.04 -4.15 17.63
CA PRO A 261 0.82 -4.10 18.82
C PRO A 261 1.70 -2.84 18.89
N LEU A 262 2.19 -2.35 17.74
CA LEU A 262 3.01 -1.14 17.68
C LEU A 262 2.22 0.10 18.10
N LEU A 263 0.92 0.15 17.78
CA LEU A 263 0.03 1.25 18.17
C LEU A 263 -0.31 1.20 19.68
N VAL A 264 -0.46 0.00 20.23
CA VAL A 264 -0.68 -0.25 21.66
C VAL A 264 0.54 0.15 22.47
N GLU A 265 1.73 -0.20 22.00
CA GLU A 265 3.00 0.21 22.60
C GLU A 265 3.13 1.74 22.58
N TRP A 266 2.94 2.37 21.42
CA TRP A 266 2.97 3.83 21.29
C TRP A 266 1.99 4.51 22.26
N ALA A 267 0.76 4.01 22.38
CA ALA A 267 -0.21 4.58 23.30
C ALA A 267 0.24 4.51 24.77
N GLY A 268 0.92 3.43 25.16
CA GLY A 268 1.51 3.27 26.49
C GLY A 268 2.58 4.31 26.82
N GLU A 269 3.40 4.67 25.82
CA GLU A 269 4.40 5.75 25.93
C GLU A 269 3.75 7.14 26.00
N HIS A 270 2.48 7.24 25.60
CA HIS A 270 1.73 8.49 25.46
C HIS A 270 0.44 8.51 26.28
N PRO A 271 0.52 8.40 27.62
CA PRO A 271 -0.65 8.15 28.47
C PRO A 271 -1.70 9.27 28.46
N SER A 272 -1.34 10.48 28.03
CA SER A 272 -2.29 11.59 27.89
C SER A 272 -3.00 11.64 26.54
N GLN A 273 -2.58 10.81 25.57
CA GLN A 273 -3.10 10.81 24.22
C GLN A 273 -4.26 9.84 24.09
N PHE A 274 -5.18 10.16 23.19
CA PHE A 274 -6.32 9.33 22.83
C PHE A 274 -6.32 9.10 21.33
N VAL A 275 -6.43 7.84 20.92
CA VAL A 275 -6.48 7.45 19.50
C VAL A 275 -7.73 6.61 19.25
N ILE A 276 -8.38 6.87 18.12
CA ILE A 276 -9.57 6.15 17.67
C ILE A 276 -9.25 5.34 16.42
N PHE A 277 -9.74 4.10 16.34
CA PHE A 277 -9.74 3.32 15.10
C PHE A 277 -11.17 3.28 14.59
N VAL A 278 -11.44 3.87 13.43
CA VAL A 278 -12.73 3.73 12.74
C VAL A 278 -12.62 2.50 11.87
N VAL A 279 -13.29 1.41 12.25
CA VAL A 279 -13.16 0.12 11.60
C VAL A 279 -14.34 -0.08 10.66
N GLY A 280 -14.04 -0.20 9.36
CA GLY A 280 -15.07 -0.22 8.32
C GLY A 280 -14.78 -1.20 7.20
N HIS A 281 -15.76 -1.34 6.31
CA HIS A 281 -15.64 -2.13 5.08
C HIS A 281 -15.09 -3.55 5.29
N CYS A 282 -15.47 -4.21 6.39
CA CYS A 282 -14.94 -5.52 6.71
C CYS A 282 -15.37 -6.57 5.68
N ALA A 283 -14.45 -7.44 5.29
CA ALA A 283 -14.72 -8.44 4.25
C ALA A 283 -13.93 -9.73 4.45
N GLU A 284 -14.39 -10.81 3.85
CA GLU A 284 -13.66 -12.08 3.74
C GLU A 284 -13.35 -12.36 2.27
N LYS A 285 -12.07 -12.58 1.97
CA LYS A 285 -11.63 -12.86 0.60
C LYS A 285 -11.87 -14.33 0.28
N GLY A 286 -12.85 -14.57 -0.60
CA GLY A 286 -13.09 -15.88 -1.20
C GLY A 286 -12.13 -16.18 -2.35
N TRP A 287 -12.42 -17.26 -3.08
CA TRP A 287 -11.59 -17.69 -4.22
C TRP A 287 -11.71 -16.76 -5.43
N ILE A 288 -12.87 -16.13 -5.63
CA ILE A 288 -13.17 -15.26 -6.79
C ILE A 288 -13.59 -13.85 -6.33
N GLU A 289 -14.34 -13.75 -5.23
CA GLU A 289 -14.97 -12.50 -4.79
C GLU A 289 -14.76 -12.25 -3.30
N TYR A 290 -14.92 -10.99 -2.90
CA TYR A 290 -14.93 -10.54 -1.51
C TYR A 290 -16.36 -10.58 -0.99
N THR A 291 -16.56 -11.24 0.15
CA THR A 291 -17.84 -11.25 0.86
C THR A 291 -17.81 -10.18 1.93
N SER A 292 -18.69 -9.18 1.85
CA SER A 292 -18.84 -8.17 2.91
C SER A 292 -19.25 -8.83 4.23
N LYS A 293 -18.69 -8.35 5.33
CA LYS A 293 -18.95 -8.82 6.70
C LYS A 293 -19.20 -7.62 7.62
N PRO A 294 -20.10 -7.74 8.60
CA PRO A 294 -20.18 -6.75 9.67
C PRO A 294 -18.82 -6.62 10.39
N CYS A 295 -18.34 -5.39 10.58
CA CYS A 295 -17.12 -5.17 11.35
C CYS A 295 -17.28 -5.49 12.84
N SER A 296 -18.52 -5.54 13.31
CA SER A 296 -18.89 -6.02 14.65
C SER A 296 -18.81 -7.54 14.83
N ASP A 297 -18.56 -8.31 13.77
CA ASP A 297 -18.35 -9.76 13.86
C ASP A 297 -17.13 -10.08 14.75
N ALA A 298 -17.27 -11.14 15.55
CA ALA A 298 -16.25 -11.51 16.54
C ALA A 298 -14.87 -11.75 15.92
N GLU A 299 -14.79 -12.14 14.64
CA GLU A 299 -13.52 -12.33 13.95
C GLU A 299 -12.74 -11.02 13.73
N PHE A 300 -13.41 -9.90 13.48
CA PHE A 300 -12.78 -8.58 13.30
C PHE A 300 -12.58 -7.86 14.64
N VAL A 301 -13.44 -8.12 15.64
CA VAL A 301 -13.33 -7.52 16.98
C VAL A 301 -12.25 -8.18 17.84
N LYS A 302 -12.07 -9.51 17.73
CA LYS A 302 -11.13 -10.27 18.57
C LYS A 302 -9.67 -9.79 18.50
N PRO A 303 -9.09 -9.44 17.34
CA PRO A 303 -7.73 -8.90 17.27
C PRO A 303 -7.52 -7.67 18.16
N PHE A 304 -8.48 -6.74 18.20
CA PHE A 304 -8.43 -5.54 19.04
C PHE A 304 -8.50 -5.88 20.52
N THR A 305 -9.54 -6.62 20.90
CA THR A 305 -9.78 -6.97 22.31
C THR A 305 -8.68 -7.87 22.89
N ALA A 306 -8.06 -8.73 22.08
CA ALA A 306 -6.90 -9.53 22.49
C ALA A 306 -5.68 -8.68 22.85
N GLN A 307 -5.52 -7.50 22.24
CA GLN A 307 -4.49 -6.51 22.57
C GLN A 307 -4.94 -5.53 23.67
N GLY A 308 -6.12 -5.74 24.27
CA GLY A 308 -6.69 -4.86 25.29
C GLY A 308 -7.31 -3.58 24.74
N VAL A 309 -7.44 -3.45 23.42
CA VAL A 309 -8.12 -2.30 22.78
C VAL A 309 -9.63 -2.49 22.91
N ALA A 310 -10.31 -1.50 23.49
CA ALA A 310 -11.76 -1.50 23.58
C ALA A 310 -12.38 -1.37 22.18
N PHE A 311 -13.47 -2.11 21.91
CA PHE A 311 -14.23 -2.03 20.67
C PHE A 311 -15.68 -1.70 20.99
N GLU A 312 -16.17 -0.55 20.51
CA GLU A 312 -17.53 -0.07 20.78
C GLU A 312 -18.38 -0.06 19.51
N THR A 313 -19.47 -0.83 19.53
CA THR A 313 -20.42 -0.94 18.41
C THR A 313 -21.73 -0.19 18.69
N LYS A 314 -21.96 0.31 19.91
CA LYS A 314 -23.19 1.02 20.26
C LYS A 314 -23.06 2.51 19.99
N CYS A 315 -23.56 2.94 18.84
CA CYS A 315 -23.45 4.33 18.39
C CYS A 315 -24.10 5.34 19.37
N ASP A 316 -25.21 4.98 20.02
CA ASP A 316 -25.81 5.82 21.08
C ASP A 316 -24.87 6.07 22.26
N LYS A 317 -24.10 5.05 22.64
CA LYS A 317 -23.14 5.17 23.72
C LYS A 317 -22.03 6.12 23.29
N LEU A 318 -21.47 5.95 22.09
CA LEU A 318 -20.42 6.80 21.54
C LEU A 318 -20.86 8.28 21.45
N ARG A 319 -22.05 8.53 20.92
CA ARG A 319 -22.60 9.91 20.79
C ARG A 319 -22.75 10.63 22.12
N ASN A 320 -22.99 9.88 23.20
CA ASN A 320 -23.20 10.43 24.54
C ASN A 320 -21.94 10.41 25.42
N MET A 321 -20.81 9.89 24.92
CA MET A 321 -19.54 9.91 25.66
C MET A 321 -18.91 11.30 25.63
N THR A 322 -18.55 11.81 26.80
CA THR A 322 -17.53 12.84 26.91
C THR A 322 -16.16 12.24 26.60
N LEU A 323 -15.19 13.08 26.22
CA LEU A 323 -13.81 12.64 25.99
C LEU A 323 -13.22 11.90 27.22
N ALA A 324 -13.47 12.40 28.44
CA ALA A 324 -13.00 11.75 29.66
C ALA A 324 -13.60 10.36 29.87
N GLN A 325 -14.88 10.18 29.52
CA GLN A 325 -15.53 8.85 29.56
C GLN A 325 -14.96 7.93 28.48
N ALA A 326 -14.73 8.44 27.27
CA ALA A 326 -14.13 7.67 26.19
C ALA A 326 -12.72 7.18 26.58
N MET A 327 -11.84 8.09 27.04
CA MET A 327 -10.49 7.76 27.52
C MET A 327 -10.54 6.73 28.66
N LYS A 328 -11.42 6.92 29.64
CA LYS A 328 -11.58 5.96 30.74
C LYS A 328 -12.03 4.58 30.24
N ALA A 329 -12.95 4.53 29.29
CA ALA A 329 -13.45 3.27 28.72
C ALA A 329 -12.43 2.57 27.82
N SER A 330 -11.45 3.30 27.29
CA SER A 330 -10.45 2.83 26.34
C SER A 330 -9.04 2.71 26.92
N THR A 331 -8.91 2.76 28.25
CA THR A 331 -7.62 2.71 28.93
C THR A 331 -6.96 1.35 28.75
N LEU A 332 -5.73 1.35 28.23
CA LEU A 332 -4.93 0.15 28.06
C LEU A 332 -4.22 -0.27 29.36
N ARG A 333 -3.74 -1.51 29.41
CA ARG A 333 -2.99 -2.05 30.57
C ARG A 333 -1.65 -1.35 30.79
N ASN A 334 -0.98 -0.94 29.71
CA ASN A 334 0.30 -0.24 29.72
C ASN A 334 0.17 1.29 29.81
N GLY A 335 -1.05 1.80 30.03
CA GLY A 335 -1.33 3.24 29.96
C GLY A 335 -1.74 3.68 28.55
N GLY A 336 -2.26 4.90 28.45
CA GLY A 336 -2.80 5.42 27.19
C GLY A 336 -4.19 4.90 26.87
N HIS A 337 -4.72 5.39 25.75
CA HIS A 337 -6.13 5.28 25.42
C HIS A 337 -6.34 4.95 23.93
N LEU A 338 -6.81 3.74 23.62
CA LEU A 338 -7.14 3.27 22.26
C LEU A 338 -8.57 2.75 22.20
N LEU A 339 -9.39 3.33 21.32
CA LEU A 339 -10.78 2.92 21.12
C LEU A 339 -11.02 2.57 19.64
N ALA A 340 -11.39 1.33 19.36
CA ALA A 340 -11.96 0.95 18.08
C ALA A 340 -13.48 1.19 18.08
N ILE A 341 -14.00 1.73 17.00
CA ILE A 341 -15.43 1.96 16.78
C ILE A 341 -15.83 1.41 15.41
N ASP A 342 -17.09 1.00 15.30
CA ASP A 342 -17.67 0.59 14.01
C ASP A 342 -17.92 1.82 13.12
N LEU A 343 -17.57 1.73 11.83
CA LEU A 343 -17.84 2.77 10.83
C LEU A 343 -19.32 3.10 10.73
N ASP A 344 -20.22 2.15 11.03
CA ASP A 344 -21.66 2.38 11.07
C ASP A 344 -22.08 3.45 12.10
N CYS A 345 -21.20 3.80 13.03
CA CYS A 345 -21.41 4.89 13.98
C CYS A 345 -20.93 6.27 13.51
N VAL A 346 -20.35 6.35 12.31
CA VAL A 346 -19.76 7.57 11.75
C VAL A 346 -20.40 7.89 10.40
N GLU A 347 -20.91 9.11 10.26
CA GLU A 347 -21.36 9.61 8.96
C GLU A 347 -20.13 9.94 8.10
N THR A 348 -19.87 9.13 7.07
CA THR A 348 -18.63 9.21 6.29
C THR A 348 -18.54 10.44 5.39
N ASN A 349 -19.70 10.98 4.98
CA ASN A 349 -19.86 12.10 4.04
C ASN A 349 -19.05 12.00 2.73
N TRP A 350 -18.50 10.84 2.40
CA TRP A 350 -17.65 10.65 1.24
C TRP A 350 -18.39 10.96 -0.06
N LYS A 351 -17.72 11.64 -1.00
CA LYS A 351 -18.28 11.97 -2.33
C LYS A 351 -17.28 11.65 -3.44
N SER A 352 -17.61 10.67 -4.28
CA SER A 352 -16.82 10.27 -5.45
C SER A 352 -16.55 11.39 -6.44
N GLU A 353 -17.38 12.43 -6.45
CA GLU A 353 -17.33 13.53 -7.42
C GLU A 353 -16.25 14.57 -7.08
N VAL A 354 -15.75 14.57 -5.83
CA VAL A 354 -14.70 15.50 -5.34
C VAL A 354 -13.33 14.98 -5.77
N THR A 355 -12.97 15.29 -7.02
CA THR A 355 -11.80 14.73 -7.71
C THR A 355 -10.71 15.76 -8.01
N LYS A 356 -10.96 17.05 -7.75
CA LYS A 356 -10.06 18.18 -7.99
C LYS A 356 -9.95 19.09 -6.76
N ALA A 357 -8.84 19.80 -6.62
CA ALA A 357 -8.50 20.56 -5.42
C ALA A 357 -9.50 21.71 -5.18
N GLU A 358 -9.87 22.40 -6.25
CA GLU A 358 -10.84 23.50 -6.23
C GLU A 358 -12.25 23.06 -5.79
N GLN A 359 -12.56 21.76 -5.82
CA GLN A 359 -13.85 21.22 -5.38
C GLN A 359 -13.87 20.91 -3.87
N VAL A 360 -12.71 20.77 -3.23
CA VAL A 360 -12.61 20.31 -1.84
C VAL A 360 -13.16 21.36 -0.88
N GLN A 361 -12.72 22.62 -0.99
CA GLN A 361 -13.16 23.66 -0.06
C GLN A 361 -14.69 23.90 -0.08
N PRO A 362 -15.35 24.03 -1.26
CA PRO A 362 -16.81 24.17 -1.30
C PRO A 362 -17.53 22.97 -0.68
N TYR A 363 -17.08 21.76 -0.98
CA TYR A 363 -17.62 20.53 -0.38
C TYR A 363 -17.47 20.51 1.15
N VAL A 364 -16.28 20.84 1.66
CA VAL A 364 -16.00 20.90 3.11
C VAL A 364 -16.92 21.92 3.78
N ALA A 365 -17.06 23.11 3.19
CA ALA A 365 -17.90 24.16 3.75
C ALA A 365 -19.39 23.77 3.81
N GLU A 366 -19.90 23.14 2.75
CA GLU A 366 -21.27 22.64 2.71
C GLU A 366 -21.49 21.53 3.75
N THR A 367 -20.57 20.55 3.81
CA THR A 367 -20.67 19.39 4.69
C THR A 367 -20.57 19.80 6.16
N MET A 368 -19.63 20.69 6.52
CA MET A 368 -19.55 21.23 7.89
C MET A 368 -20.84 21.92 8.30
N LYS A 369 -21.44 22.72 7.42
CA LYS A 369 -22.71 23.40 7.70
C LYS A 369 -23.86 22.42 7.94
N GLN A 370 -23.88 21.29 7.23
CA GLN A 370 -24.91 20.26 7.39
C GLN A 370 -24.71 19.43 8.66
N MET A 371 -23.46 19.11 9.01
CA MET A 371 -23.14 18.19 10.10
C MET A 371 -22.98 18.88 11.46
N GLN A 372 -22.63 20.16 11.49
CA GLN A 372 -22.55 20.94 12.72
C GLN A 372 -23.91 20.93 13.44
N GLY A 373 -23.91 20.45 14.68
CA GLY A 373 -25.13 20.37 15.51
C GLY A 373 -26.02 19.16 15.25
N SER A 374 -25.66 18.27 14.31
CA SER A 374 -26.42 17.04 14.04
C SER A 374 -26.44 16.03 15.21
N GLY A 375 -25.50 16.17 16.16
CA GLY A 375 -25.30 15.22 17.26
C GLY A 375 -24.74 13.87 16.82
N LYS A 376 -24.39 13.70 15.54
CA LYS A 376 -23.76 12.51 15.00
C LYS A 376 -22.24 12.68 14.98
N LEU A 377 -21.51 11.56 15.08
CA LEU A 377 -20.09 11.55 14.74
C LEU A 377 -19.98 11.60 13.22
N PHE A 378 -19.08 12.41 12.68
CA PHE A 378 -18.95 12.56 11.25
C PHE A 378 -17.52 12.79 10.78
N GLN A 379 -17.28 12.33 9.57
CA GLN A 379 -16.04 12.43 8.83
C GLN A 379 -16.17 13.48 7.73
N ILE A 380 -15.05 14.11 7.37
CA ILE A 380 -14.95 15.00 6.22
C ILE A 380 -13.77 14.62 5.34
N GLN A 381 -14.04 14.48 4.04
CA GLN A 381 -13.05 14.28 3.00
C GLN A 381 -12.38 15.63 2.63
N ALA A 382 -11.31 16.02 3.33
CA ALA A 382 -10.47 17.16 2.95
C ALA A 382 -9.28 16.73 2.08
N LEU A 383 -9.54 15.79 1.18
CA LEU A 383 -8.56 15.23 0.24
C LEU A 383 -9.14 15.05 -1.16
N MET A 384 -8.25 14.85 -2.13
CA MET A 384 -8.64 14.47 -3.50
C MET A 384 -8.46 12.97 -3.69
N GLN A 385 -9.52 12.30 -4.11
CA GLN A 385 -9.46 10.90 -4.49
C GLN A 385 -10.04 10.73 -5.90
N GLN A 386 -9.25 10.13 -6.79
CA GLN A 386 -9.70 9.73 -8.12
C GLN A 386 -9.77 8.19 -8.17
N LYS A 387 -10.96 7.63 -7.95
CA LYS A 387 -11.18 6.17 -7.89
C LYS A 387 -10.26 5.52 -6.83
N PHE A 388 -9.36 4.62 -7.26
CA PHE A 388 -8.40 3.91 -6.42
C PHE A 388 -7.15 4.73 -6.03
N LEU A 389 -7.05 5.99 -6.45
CA LEU A 389 -5.82 6.78 -6.34
C LEU A 389 -6.06 8.03 -5.49
N ILE A 390 -5.30 8.16 -4.40
CA ILE A 390 -5.21 9.41 -3.65
C ILE A 390 -4.09 10.24 -4.29
N GLN A 391 -4.44 11.38 -4.88
CA GLN A 391 -3.43 12.30 -5.39
C GLN A 391 -2.77 12.99 -4.20
N ARG A 392 -1.45 12.89 -4.03
CA ARG A 392 -0.74 13.58 -2.95
C ARG A 392 -0.61 15.07 -3.26
N SER A 393 -1.63 15.86 -2.93
CA SER A 393 -1.56 17.32 -3.06
C SER A 393 -1.11 17.95 -1.76
N TYR A 394 0.17 18.32 -1.72
CA TYR A 394 0.79 19.00 -0.58
C TYR A 394 0.23 20.41 -0.38
N GLN A 395 -0.08 21.09 -1.49
CA GLN A 395 -0.68 22.41 -1.51
C GLN A 395 -2.09 22.41 -0.90
N LEU A 396 -2.88 21.35 -1.14
CA LEU A 396 -4.19 21.20 -0.52
C LEU A 396 -4.07 21.07 1.01
N ASN A 397 -3.12 20.29 1.53
CA ASN A 397 -2.93 20.20 2.98
C ASN A 397 -2.54 21.56 3.61
N LYS A 398 -1.77 22.39 2.90
CA LYS A 398 -1.48 23.76 3.34
C LYS A 398 -2.74 24.61 3.45
N GLU A 399 -3.63 24.50 2.48
CA GLU A 399 -4.94 25.18 2.49
C GLU A 399 -5.84 24.63 3.60
N VAL A 400 -5.89 23.32 3.81
CA VAL A 400 -6.61 22.70 4.93
C VAL A 400 -6.10 23.26 6.27
N ALA A 401 -4.79 23.43 6.43
CA ALA A 401 -4.23 24.05 7.63
C ALA A 401 -4.77 25.48 7.84
N SER A 402 -4.83 26.30 6.79
CA SER A 402 -5.40 27.66 6.89
C SER A 402 -6.91 27.66 7.11
N TRP A 403 -7.65 26.64 6.64
CA TRP A 403 -9.08 26.51 6.93
C TRP A 403 -9.35 26.24 8.42
N ILE A 404 -8.39 25.63 9.12
CA ILE A 404 -8.48 25.39 10.56
C ILE A 404 -8.11 26.67 11.34
N THR A 405 -7.00 27.31 10.98
CA THR A 405 -6.44 28.43 11.76
C THR A 405 -7.06 29.78 11.44
N ASP A 406 -7.32 30.05 10.16
CA ASP A 406 -7.62 31.41 9.68
C ASP A 406 -9.12 31.62 9.51
N THR A 407 -9.83 30.62 8.98
CA THR A 407 -11.27 30.71 8.71
C THR A 407 -12.15 29.99 9.72
N HIS A 408 -11.57 29.13 10.57
CA HIS A 408 -12.29 28.25 11.49
C HIS A 408 -13.36 27.38 10.80
N LEU A 409 -13.18 27.08 9.51
CA LEU A 409 -14.15 26.33 8.71
C LEU A 409 -14.42 24.93 9.27
N LEU A 410 -13.38 24.32 9.85
CA LEU A 410 -13.39 22.95 10.37
C LEU A 410 -13.67 22.88 11.88
N ASP A 411 -14.14 23.95 12.50
CA ASP A 411 -14.49 23.96 13.92
C ASP A 411 -15.63 22.95 14.21
N GLY A 412 -15.35 21.97 15.06
CA GLY A 412 -16.31 20.94 15.46
C GLY A 412 -16.30 19.66 14.61
N VAL A 413 -15.37 19.52 13.67
CA VAL A 413 -15.14 18.25 12.95
C VAL A 413 -14.76 17.13 13.93
N ASN A 414 -15.29 15.91 13.75
CA ASN A 414 -14.87 14.75 14.54
C ASN A 414 -13.68 14.03 13.89
N PHE A 415 -13.78 13.76 12.59
CA PHE A 415 -12.74 13.11 11.79
C PHE A 415 -12.51 13.91 10.50
N LEU A 416 -11.26 14.29 10.25
CA LEU A 416 -10.83 15.01 9.05
C LEU A 416 -9.86 14.18 8.21
N GLU A 417 -10.22 13.71 7.03
CA GLU A 417 -9.30 13.01 6.12
C GLU A 417 -8.46 14.00 5.32
N ILE A 418 -7.14 13.77 5.23
CA ILE A 418 -6.20 14.60 4.44
C ILE A 418 -5.32 13.72 3.55
N ASN A 419 -4.73 14.28 2.49
CA ASN A 419 -4.04 13.48 1.47
C ASN A 419 -2.82 12.72 2.02
N THR A 420 -1.89 13.40 2.69
CA THR A 420 -0.66 12.78 3.24
C THR A 420 -0.19 13.47 4.51
N ILE A 421 0.02 12.72 5.60
CA ILE A 421 0.46 13.32 6.86
C ILE A 421 1.87 13.93 6.78
N CYS A 422 2.69 13.48 5.82
CA CYS A 422 4.07 13.95 5.67
C CYS A 422 4.20 15.40 5.15
N ALA A 423 3.09 16.02 4.72
CA ALA A 423 3.05 17.42 4.32
C ALA A 423 1.98 18.16 5.13
N TYR A 424 2.38 19.13 5.94
CA TYR A 424 1.51 19.90 6.86
C TYR A 424 0.73 19.07 7.90
N GLY A 425 0.88 17.73 7.96
CA GLY A 425 0.11 16.89 8.88
C GLY A 425 0.31 17.24 10.35
N MET A 426 1.56 17.49 10.78
CA MET A 426 1.83 17.97 12.14
C MET A 426 1.19 19.33 12.43
N ALA A 427 1.22 20.26 11.45
CA ALA A 427 0.62 21.58 11.60
C ALA A 427 -0.90 21.48 11.73
N ILE A 428 -1.55 20.71 10.85
CA ILE A 428 -2.99 20.40 10.91
C ILE A 428 -3.35 19.78 12.25
N SER A 429 -2.59 18.78 12.69
CA SER A 429 -2.82 18.06 13.95
C SER A 429 -2.71 18.99 15.16
N ARG A 430 -1.67 19.82 15.23
CA ARG A 430 -1.49 20.83 16.29
C ARG A 430 -2.60 21.88 16.27
N SER A 431 -3.01 22.36 15.10
CA SER A 431 -4.13 23.31 14.95
C SER A 431 -5.47 22.72 15.39
N LEU A 432 -5.63 21.40 15.24
CA LEU A 432 -6.75 20.65 15.78
C LEU A 432 -6.55 20.23 17.24
N GLY A 433 -5.49 20.66 17.91
CA GLY A 433 -5.29 20.49 19.35
C GLY A 433 -4.53 19.23 19.76
N ALA A 434 -3.95 18.48 18.82
CA ALA A 434 -3.05 17.37 19.14
C ALA A 434 -1.75 17.89 19.77
N THR A 435 -1.28 17.21 20.82
CA THR A 435 0.06 17.45 21.38
C THR A 435 1.03 16.48 20.72
N ILE A 436 2.15 17.01 20.20
CA ILE A 436 3.22 16.25 19.54
C ILE A 436 4.52 16.62 20.26
N SER A 437 5.24 15.64 20.79
CA SER A 437 6.51 15.90 21.46
C SER A 437 7.58 16.32 20.43
N SER A 438 8.68 16.93 20.90
CA SER A 438 9.81 17.23 20.01
C SER A 438 10.41 15.94 19.42
N THR A 439 10.51 14.88 20.21
CA THR A 439 11.01 13.57 19.78
C THR A 439 10.14 12.94 18.68
N ASP A 440 8.82 13.01 18.82
CA ASP A 440 7.89 12.52 17.78
C ASP A 440 7.97 13.38 16.52
N ALA A 441 8.03 14.70 16.68
CA ALA A 441 8.16 15.62 15.57
C ALA A 441 9.44 15.36 14.76
N ASP A 442 10.57 15.16 15.45
CA ASP A 442 11.85 14.81 14.81
C ASP A 442 11.77 13.45 14.10
N SER A 443 11.17 12.45 14.74
CA SER A 443 10.96 11.12 14.16
C SER A 443 10.10 11.20 12.89
N CYS A 444 8.97 11.91 12.96
CA CYS A 444 8.10 12.21 11.83
C CYS A 444 8.87 12.92 10.70
N MET A 445 9.65 13.95 11.02
CA MET A 445 10.40 14.71 10.02
C MET A 445 11.42 13.84 9.28
N GLN A 446 12.16 13.00 10.01
CA GLN A 446 13.15 12.11 9.45
C GLN A 446 12.52 11.03 8.56
N ILE A 447 11.49 10.35 9.04
CA ILE A 447 10.84 9.29 8.27
C ILE A 447 10.12 9.84 7.04
N CYS A 448 9.45 10.99 7.16
CA CYS A 448 8.79 11.63 6.03
C CYS A 448 9.80 12.13 4.99
N LYS A 449 10.96 12.64 5.41
CA LYS A 449 12.03 13.03 4.48
C LYS A 449 12.54 11.81 3.68
N LYS A 450 12.71 10.67 4.36
CA LYS A 450 13.16 9.41 3.75
C LYS A 450 12.10 8.79 2.81
N LYS A 451 10.84 8.77 3.23
CA LYS A 451 9.76 8.04 2.55
C LYS A 451 8.96 8.90 1.56
N CYS A 452 9.02 10.22 1.72
CA CYS A 452 8.41 11.18 0.81
C CYS A 452 9.34 12.39 0.56
N PRO A 453 10.38 12.24 -0.29
CA PRO A 453 11.28 13.35 -0.62
C PRO A 453 10.55 14.58 -1.19
N ALA A 454 9.50 14.37 -1.99
CA ALA A 454 8.66 15.45 -2.51
C ALA A 454 7.91 16.23 -1.42
N CYS A 455 7.60 15.58 -0.28
CA CYS A 455 6.96 16.25 0.85
C CYS A 455 7.91 17.18 1.61
N ASP A 456 9.24 16.97 1.51
CA ASP A 456 10.25 17.75 2.27
C ASP A 456 10.36 19.19 1.76
N ASN A 457 10.24 19.39 0.44
CA ASN A 457 10.39 20.70 -0.20
C ASN A 457 9.25 21.69 0.10
N GLU A 458 8.09 21.18 0.53
CA GLU A 458 6.85 21.96 0.68
C GLU A 458 6.48 22.24 2.15
N ARG A 459 7.29 21.77 3.12
CA ARG A 459 7.01 21.97 4.55
C ARG A 459 7.13 23.45 4.93
N PRO A 460 6.33 23.92 5.91
CA PRO A 460 6.64 25.19 6.55
C PRO A 460 8.04 25.07 7.17
N ARG A 461 8.94 26.00 6.82
CA ARG A 461 10.22 26.13 7.51
C ARG A 461 9.93 26.58 8.93
N GLU A 462 9.85 25.64 9.87
CA GLU A 462 9.87 25.99 11.28
C GLU A 462 11.18 26.75 11.53
N LYS A 463 11.07 28.01 11.97
CA LYS A 463 12.22 28.69 12.55
C LYS A 463 12.58 27.86 13.78
N GLN A 464 13.75 27.24 13.77
CA GLN A 464 14.34 26.68 14.98
C GLN A 464 14.36 27.80 16.01
N ASP A 465 13.56 27.69 17.05
CA ASP A 465 13.65 28.56 18.21
C ASP A 465 15.04 28.35 18.79
N ALA A 466 15.88 29.38 18.62
CA ALA A 466 17.21 29.44 19.17
C ALA A 466 17.10 29.59 20.70
N GLU A 467 16.99 28.47 21.41
CA GLU A 467 17.44 28.41 22.80
C GLU A 467 18.96 28.57 22.82
N GLY A 468 19.40 29.80 23.08
CA GLY A 468 20.82 30.07 23.34
C GLY A 468 21.28 31.44 22.85
N LYS A 469 20.81 32.52 23.49
CA LYS A 469 21.61 33.71 23.82
C LYS A 469 20.79 34.66 24.68
N GLY A 470 21.26 34.88 25.90
CA GLY A 470 20.65 35.80 26.85
C GLY A 470 20.66 37.24 26.35
N ALA A 471 19.58 37.96 26.63
CA ALA A 471 19.57 39.40 26.75
C ALA A 471 18.58 39.78 27.85
N LYS A 472 19.12 40.29 28.96
CA LYS A 472 18.39 41.02 30.00
C LYS A 472 17.65 42.21 29.35
N GLY A 473 16.37 42.40 29.65
CA GLY A 473 15.67 43.63 29.26
C GLY A 473 14.18 43.64 29.55
N SER A 474 13.81 44.37 30.60
CA SER A 474 12.49 44.97 30.89
C SER A 474 11.26 44.06 30.96
N ALA A 475 10.97 43.61 32.18
CA ALA A 475 9.61 43.41 32.65
C ALA A 475 8.96 44.78 32.95
N GLN A 476 7.88 45.14 32.24
CA GLN A 476 6.73 45.96 32.70
C GLN A 476 5.87 46.38 31.50
N ALA A 477 4.55 46.46 31.74
CA ALA A 477 3.44 46.72 30.79
C ALA A 477 3.11 45.48 29.92
N VAL A 478 1.96 44.84 30.04
CA VAL A 478 0.60 45.41 30.02
C VAL A 478 -0.31 44.54 30.92
N ALA A 479 -0.52 45.01 32.15
CA ALA A 479 -1.63 44.60 33.00
C ALA A 479 -2.59 45.78 33.08
N SER A 480 -3.53 45.90 32.14
CA SER A 480 -4.80 46.63 32.30
C SER A 480 -5.60 46.57 31.00
N ARG A 481 -6.67 45.75 31.02
CA ARG A 481 -7.96 45.92 30.31
C ARG A 481 -8.67 44.57 30.27
N LEU A 482 -9.15 44.13 31.43
CA LEU A 482 -10.19 43.12 31.53
C LEU A 482 -11.17 43.58 32.61
N ASN A 483 -12.18 44.32 32.18
CA ASN A 483 -13.46 44.42 32.87
C ASN A 483 -14.45 45.14 31.94
N GLU A 484 -15.37 44.39 31.33
CA GLU A 484 -16.81 44.70 31.30
C GLU A 484 -17.64 43.59 30.58
N ARG A 485 -18.30 42.76 31.40
CA ARG A 485 -19.61 42.05 31.22
C ARG A 485 -19.77 40.91 30.16
N PRO A 486 -20.81 40.03 30.26
CA PRO A 486 -21.51 39.49 31.44
C PRO A 486 -21.66 37.93 31.45
N ARG A 487 -21.88 37.41 32.67
CA ARG A 487 -22.49 36.14 33.13
C ARG A 487 -22.49 34.88 32.22
N VAL A 488 -21.80 33.88 32.78
CA VAL A 488 -21.56 32.48 32.40
C VAL A 488 -22.84 31.63 32.30
N ARG A 489 -22.94 30.83 31.23
CA ARG A 489 -23.53 29.47 31.23
C ARG A 489 -22.39 28.46 31.01
N PRO A 490 -22.46 27.24 31.58
CA PRO A 490 -21.32 26.32 31.58
C PRO A 490 -21.05 25.81 30.16
N ARG A 491 -19.88 26.15 29.61
CA ARG A 491 -19.37 25.58 28.34
C ARG A 491 -18.73 24.23 28.62
N THR A 492 -19.27 23.17 28.05
CA THR A 492 -18.57 21.92 27.80
C THR A 492 -17.43 22.16 26.81
N MET A 493 -16.17 22.07 27.28
CA MET A 493 -15.00 22.02 26.40
C MET A 493 -14.93 20.64 25.73
N ALA A 494 -15.08 20.59 24.41
CA ALA A 494 -14.67 19.46 23.59
C ALA A 494 -13.27 19.77 23.03
N ARG A 495 -12.28 18.92 23.33
CA ARG A 495 -10.97 18.93 22.65
C ARG A 495 -11.12 18.26 21.29
N ARG A 496 -10.44 18.83 20.29
CA ARG A 496 -10.60 18.64 18.84
C ARG A 496 -9.59 17.56 18.35
N PHE A 497 -9.86 16.87 17.24
CA PHE A 497 -8.99 15.80 16.69
C PHE A 497 -8.89 15.88 15.16
N ALA A 498 -7.72 15.49 14.62
CA ALA A 498 -7.41 15.33 13.19
C ALA A 498 -7.30 13.84 12.81
N TYR A 499 -7.71 13.45 11.60
CA TYR A 499 -7.80 12.06 11.12
C TYR A 499 -7.01 11.85 9.80
N LEU A 500 -6.88 10.61 9.33
CA LEU A 500 -6.24 10.26 8.06
C LEU A 500 -6.98 9.08 7.43
N GLY A 501 -7.32 9.23 6.14
CA GLY A 501 -7.84 8.18 5.26
C GLY A 501 -6.79 7.62 4.32
#